data_AF-A0A929HAQ0-F1
#
_entry.id   AF-A0A929HAQ0-F1
#
_cell.length_a   1.000
_cell.length_b   1.000
_cell.length_c   1.000
_cell.angle_alpha   90.00
_cell.angle_beta   90.00
_cell.angle_gamma   90.00
#
_symmetry.space_group_name_H-M   'P 1'
#
loop_
_entity.id
_entity.type
_entity.pdbx_description
1 polymer ?
#
loop_
_entity_poly.entity_id
_entity_poly.type
_entity_poly.pdbx_seq_one_letter_code
_entity_poly.pdbx_strand_id
1 'polypeptide(L)'
;MEIPLLTDIVIIFGLAVAVLLLFHFLRLPAVVGLLITGILAGPYGFGLVGAVHEVEVLAEIGIILLLFTIGIEFSFKKLIEIKKQVVVGGSLQVGLTILAVFVIARQMG
;
A
#
# COMPACT_ATOMS: atom_id res chain seq x y z
N MET A 1 25.03 14.05 10.91
CA MET A 1 23.77 14.78 11.09
C MET A 1 22.65 13.85 10.65
N GLU A 2 21.95 13.22 11.59
CA GLU A 2 20.84 12.26 11.36
C GLU A 2 19.49 12.95 11.04
N ILE A 3 19.54 14.27 10.78
CA ILE A 3 18.39 15.13 10.54
C ILE A 3 17.61 14.85 9.24
N PRO A 4 18.20 14.36 8.11
CA PRO A 4 17.44 14.29 6.86
C PRO A 4 16.25 13.32 6.92
N LEU A 5 16.39 12.16 7.58
CA LEU A 5 15.30 11.19 7.70
C LEU A 5 14.11 11.74 8.51
N LEU A 6 14.38 12.42 9.62
CA LEU A 6 13.30 12.96 10.47
C LEU A 6 12.54 14.07 9.74
N THR A 7 13.24 14.94 9.02
CA THR A 7 12.63 15.97 8.17
C THR A 7 11.77 15.33 7.08
N ASP A 8 12.28 14.30 6.41
CA ASP A 8 11.55 13.59 5.35
C ASP A 8 10.27 12.93 5.89
N ILE A 9 10.32 12.29 7.07
CA ILE A 9 9.14 11.70 7.72
C ILE A 9 8.10 12.79 8.03
N VAL A 10 8.52 13.94 8.57
CA VAL A 10 7.61 15.06 8.87
C VAL A 10 6.96 15.58 7.60
N ILE A 11 7.73 15.72 6.50
CA ILE A 11 7.21 16.13 5.20
C ILE A 11 6.19 15.11 4.68
N ILE A 12 6.53 13.82 4.70
CA ILE A 12 5.65 12.74 4.22
C ILE A 12 4.35 12.73 5.01
N PHE A 13 4.40 12.78 6.34
CA PHE A 13 3.19 12.77 7.17
C PHE A 13 2.39 14.07 7.04
N GLY A 14 3.05 15.22 6.97
CA GLY A 14 2.37 16.50 6.75
C GLY A 14 1.63 16.54 5.42
N LEU A 15 2.28 16.07 4.34
CA LEU A 15 1.66 15.96 3.03
C LEU A 15 0.54 14.92 3.02
N ALA A 16 0.74 13.77 3.69
CA ALA A 16 -0.28 12.73 3.81
C ALA A 16 -1.55 13.27 4.46
N VAL A 17 -1.43 14.04 5.54
CA VAL A 17 -2.59 14.67 6.20
C VAL A 17 -3.31 15.61 5.25
N ALA A 18 -2.58 16.49 4.54
CA ALA A 18 -3.20 17.41 3.58
C ALA A 18 -3.94 16.68 2.44
N VAL A 19 -3.29 15.67 1.83
CA VAL A 19 -3.88 14.88 0.74
C VAL A 19 -5.06 14.05 1.24
N LEU A 20 -4.96 13.41 2.39
CA LEU A 20 -6.04 12.61 2.97
C LEU A 20 -7.25 13.47 3.34
N LEU A 21 -7.03 14.67 3.88
CA LEU A 21 -8.13 15.62 4.14
C LEU A 21 -8.84 15.98 2.83
N LEU A 22 -8.08 16.32 1.78
CA LEU A 22 -8.67 16.60 0.46
C LEU A 22 -9.45 15.40 -0.09
N PHE A 23 -8.87 14.20 -0.02
CA PHE A 23 -9.50 12.97 -0.51
C PHE A 23 -10.75 12.61 0.30
N HIS A 24 -10.75 12.90 1.60
CA HIS A 24 -11.92 12.74 2.45
C HIS A 24 -13.07 13.65 1.98
N PHE A 25 -12.80 14.91 1.66
CA PHE A 25 -13.81 15.81 1.07
C PHE A 25 -14.33 15.31 -0.28
N LEU A 26 -13.46 14.73 -1.10
CA LEU A 26 -13.81 14.15 -2.40
C LEU A 26 -14.45 12.75 -2.31
N ARG A 27 -14.58 12.18 -1.10
CA ARG A 27 -15.07 10.81 -0.84
C ARG A 27 -14.29 9.72 -1.57
N LEU A 28 -12.98 9.92 -1.74
CA LEU A 28 -12.08 8.95 -2.34
C LEU A 28 -11.47 8.02 -1.28
N PRO A 29 -11.08 6.78 -1.65
CA PRO A 29 -10.43 5.86 -0.71
C PRO A 29 -9.09 6.40 -0.19
N ALA A 30 -8.87 6.31 1.12
CA ALA A 30 -7.66 6.82 1.77
C ALA A 30 -6.36 6.20 1.22
N VAL A 31 -6.39 4.92 0.86
CA VAL A 31 -5.23 4.21 0.29
C VAL A 31 -4.75 4.88 -0.99
N VAL A 32 -5.66 5.37 -1.84
CA VAL A 32 -5.28 6.11 -3.05
C VAL A 32 -4.60 7.43 -2.69
N GLY A 33 -5.12 8.14 -1.67
CA GLY A 33 -4.48 9.37 -1.17
C GLY A 33 -3.07 9.15 -0.62
N LEU A 34 -2.83 8.04 0.08
CA LEU A 34 -1.49 7.67 0.55
C LEU A 34 -0.52 7.40 -0.61
N LEU A 35 -0.97 6.70 -1.66
CA LEU A 35 -0.15 6.47 -2.87
C LEU A 35 0.17 7.78 -3.57
N ILE A 36 -0.81 8.68 -3.73
CA ILE A 36 -0.61 10.01 -4.32
C ILE A 36 0.39 10.82 -3.48
N THR A 37 0.30 10.76 -2.16
CA THR A 37 1.27 11.41 -1.28
C THR A 37 2.70 10.94 -1.57
N GLY A 38 2.91 9.62 -1.70
CA GLY A 38 4.22 9.06 -2.04
C GLY A 38 4.72 9.50 -3.42
N ILE A 39 3.84 9.53 -4.42
CA ILE A 39 4.17 10.03 -5.77
C ILE A 39 4.59 11.50 -5.71
N LEU A 40 3.86 12.34 -4.97
CA LEU A 40 4.14 13.77 -4.85
C LEU A 40 5.40 14.05 -4.02
N ALA A 41 5.62 13.34 -2.92
CA ALA A 41 6.77 13.53 -2.04
C ALA A 41 8.07 12.95 -2.62
N GLY A 42 7.97 11.88 -3.41
CA GLY A 42 9.10 11.14 -3.95
C GLY A 42 9.91 11.91 -5.02
N PRO A 43 11.05 11.35 -5.45
CA PRO A 43 11.99 12.00 -6.36
C PRO A 43 11.41 12.31 -7.74
N TYR A 44 10.41 11.55 -8.19
CA TYR A 44 9.72 11.78 -9.47
C TYR A 44 8.54 12.76 -9.38
N GLY A 45 8.16 13.18 -8.16
CA GLY A 45 7.15 14.21 -7.92
C GLY A 45 7.79 15.57 -7.71
N PHE A 46 7.64 16.11 -6.51
CA PHE A 46 8.27 17.37 -6.09
C PHE A 46 9.68 17.19 -5.51
N GLY A 47 10.15 15.95 -5.34
CA GLY A 47 11.50 15.68 -4.83
C GLY A 47 11.72 16.19 -3.40
N LEU A 48 10.69 16.13 -2.56
CA LEU A 48 10.72 16.66 -1.20
C LEU A 48 11.45 15.75 -0.21
N VAL A 49 11.63 14.47 -0.58
CA VAL A 49 12.28 13.44 0.23
C VAL A 49 13.65 13.11 -0.37
N GLY A 50 14.70 13.22 0.43
CA GLY A 50 16.08 12.94 0.01
C GLY A 50 16.58 11.55 0.42
N ALA A 51 16.15 11.06 1.57
CA ALA A 51 16.53 9.78 2.17
C ALA A 51 15.58 8.65 1.73
N VAL A 52 15.46 8.44 0.40
CA VAL A 52 14.49 7.51 -0.19
C VAL A 52 14.70 6.08 0.31
N HIS A 53 15.95 5.64 0.45
CA HIS A 53 16.28 4.29 0.89
C HIS A 53 15.90 4.06 2.36
N GLU A 54 16.16 5.03 3.22
CA GLU A 54 15.84 4.96 4.64
C GLU A 54 14.33 5.00 4.87
N VAL A 55 13.60 5.79 4.08
CA VAL A 55 12.13 5.81 4.08
C VAL A 55 11.57 4.46 3.59
N GLU A 56 12.18 3.84 2.59
CA GLU A 56 11.80 2.51 2.09
C GLU A 56 11.96 1.44 3.18
N VAL A 57 13.10 1.41 3.88
CA VAL A 57 13.33 0.49 5.01
C VAL A 57 12.28 0.70 6.11
N LEU A 58 11.95 1.95 6.43
CA LEU A 58 10.91 2.25 7.42
C LEU A 58 9.52 1.79 6.96
N ALA A 59 9.21 1.95 5.67
CA ALA A 59 7.96 1.50 5.08
C ALA A 59 7.84 -0.03 5.09
N GLU A 60 8.92 -0.76 4.81
CA GLU A 60 8.95 -2.22 4.94
C GLU A 60 8.62 -2.66 6.38
N ILE A 61 9.22 -2.02 7.38
CA ILE A 61 8.92 -2.28 8.79
C ILE A 61 7.44 -2.00 9.06
N GLY A 62 6.89 -0.88 8.58
CA GLY A 62 5.49 -0.54 8.72
C GLY A 62 4.55 -1.58 8.09
N ILE A 63 4.87 -2.09 6.90
CA ILE A 63 4.10 -3.13 6.21
C ILE A 63 4.18 -4.45 6.98
N ILE A 64 5.35 -4.83 7.50
CA ILE A 64 5.51 -6.03 8.32
C ILE A 64 4.64 -5.93 9.57
N LEU A 65 4.68 -4.80 10.28
CA LEU A 65 3.84 -4.57 11.45
C LEU A 65 2.35 -4.61 11.10
N LEU A 66 1.94 -4.01 9.97
CA LEU A 66 0.55 -4.04 9.50
C LEU A 66 0.08 -5.48 9.21
N LEU A 67 0.86 -6.24 8.44
CA LEU A 67 0.54 -7.64 8.11
C LEU A 67 0.54 -8.52 9.36
N PHE A 68 1.41 -8.25 10.32
CA PHE A 68 1.43 -8.92 11.61
C PHE A 68 0.16 -8.64 12.42
N THR A 69 -0.26 -7.37 12.51
CA THR A 69 -1.51 -6.98 13.18
C THR A 69 -2.72 -7.64 12.53
N ILE A 70 -2.80 -7.63 11.19
CA ILE A 70 -3.86 -8.33 10.44
C ILE A 70 -3.85 -9.83 10.78
N GLY A 71 -2.67 -10.44 10.91
CA GLY A 71 -2.51 -11.83 11.31
C GLY A 71 -3.01 -12.12 12.73
N ILE A 72 -2.77 -11.23 13.69
CA ILE A 72 -3.27 -11.36 15.07
C ILE A 72 -4.78 -11.18 15.16
N GLU A 73 -5.35 -10.25 14.38
CA GLU A 73 -6.80 -10.00 14.35
C GLU A 73 -7.57 -11.18 13.73
N PHE A 74 -6.93 -11.95 12.84
CA PHE A 74 -7.50 -13.14 12.23
C PHE A 74 -7.52 -14.34 13.17
N SER A 75 -8.71 -14.74 13.62
CA SER A 75 -8.82 -15.99 14.38
C SER A 75 -8.62 -17.22 13.51
N PHE A 76 -7.79 -18.16 13.99
CA PHE A 76 -7.56 -19.46 13.32
C PHE A 76 -8.87 -20.24 13.09
N LYS A 77 -9.81 -20.14 14.03
CA LYS A 77 -11.13 -20.78 13.92
C LYS A 77 -11.92 -20.24 12.72
N LYS A 78 -11.94 -18.91 12.54
CA LYS A 78 -12.61 -18.28 11.39
C LYS A 78 -11.96 -18.68 10.07
N LEU A 79 -10.63 -18.76 10.04
CA LEU A 79 -9.89 -19.21 8.85
C LEU A 79 -10.28 -20.63 8.43
N ILE A 80 -10.43 -21.55 9.39
CA ILE A 80 -10.86 -22.93 9.12
C ILE A 80 -12.31 -22.98 8.60
N GLU A 81 -13.21 -22.15 9.13
CA GLU A 81 -14.60 -22.04 8.66
C GLU A 81 -14.68 -21.63 7.18
N ILE A 82 -13.83 -20.69 6.75
CA ILE A 82 -13.80 -20.19 5.37
C ILE A 82 -12.77 -20.90 4.49
N LYS A 83 -12.06 -21.94 4.97
CA LYS A 83 -10.90 -22.53 4.29
C LYS A 83 -11.18 -22.95 2.85
N LYS A 84 -12.36 -23.54 2.60
CA LYS A 84 -12.73 -24.02 1.26
C LYS A 84 -12.98 -22.85 0.31
N GLN A 85 -13.61 -21.78 0.80
CA GLN A 85 -13.87 -20.56 0.03
C GLN A 85 -12.55 -19.84 -0.28
N VAL A 86 -11.66 -19.71 0.69
CA VAL A 86 -10.35 -19.05 0.49
C VAL A 86 -9.45 -19.86 -0.43
N VAL A 87 -9.31 -21.18 -0.19
CA VAL A 87 -8.41 -22.01 -0.99
C VAL A 87 -8.95 -22.23 -2.41
N VAL A 88 -10.21 -22.63 -2.57
CA VAL A 88 -10.76 -22.92 -3.91
C VAL A 88 -11.17 -21.63 -4.61
N GLY A 89 -12.00 -20.81 -3.95
CA GLY A 89 -12.49 -19.57 -4.52
C GLY A 89 -11.38 -18.55 -4.76
N GLY A 90 -10.49 -18.36 -3.78
CA GLY A 90 -9.35 -17.46 -3.92
C GLY A 90 -8.38 -17.91 -5.01
N SER A 91 -7.99 -19.20 -5.04
CA SER A 91 -7.07 -19.69 -6.08
C SER A 91 -7.69 -19.61 -7.48
N LEU A 92 -8.98 -19.95 -7.63
CA LEU A 92 -9.69 -19.81 -8.90
C LEU A 92 -9.79 -18.33 -9.31
N GLN A 93 -10.14 -17.44 -8.40
CA GLN A 93 -10.25 -16.01 -8.69
C GLN A 93 -8.90 -15.45 -9.13
N VAL A 94 -7.82 -15.73 -8.39
CA VAL A 94 -6.46 -15.28 -8.74
C VAL A 94 -6.05 -15.86 -10.09
N GLY A 95 -6.21 -17.17 -10.29
CA GLY A 95 -5.86 -17.84 -11.55
C GLY A 95 -6.62 -17.27 -12.76
N LEU A 96 -7.93 -17.06 -12.63
CA LEU A 96 -8.76 -16.47 -13.69
C LEU A 96 -8.39 -15.01 -13.96
N THR A 97 -8.09 -14.23 -12.91
CA THR A 97 -7.67 -12.83 -13.05
C THR A 97 -6.32 -12.75 -13.78
N ILE A 98 -5.35 -13.59 -13.39
CA ILE A 98 -4.06 -13.71 -14.08
C ILE A 98 -4.26 -14.08 -15.54
N LEU A 99 -5.08 -15.10 -15.83
CA LEU A 99 -5.32 -15.56 -17.19
C LEU A 99 -6.01 -14.48 -18.05
N ALA A 100 -7.02 -13.81 -17.51
CA ALA A 100 -7.71 -12.73 -18.20
C ALA A 100 -6.77 -11.56 -18.51
N VAL A 101 -6.00 -11.10 -17.51
CA VAL A 101 -5.02 -10.01 -17.70
C VAL A 101 -3.94 -10.43 -18.70
N PHE A 102 -3.44 -11.67 -18.63
CA PHE A 102 -2.46 -12.19 -19.59
C PHE A 102 -2.98 -12.19 -21.03
N VAL A 103 -4.22 -12.63 -21.26
CA VAL A 103 -4.85 -12.63 -22.58
C VAL A 103 -5.01 -11.22 -23.11
N ILE A 104 -5.49 -10.28 -22.28
CA ILE A 104 -5.65 -8.88 -22.66
C ILE A 104 -4.29 -8.25 -22.98
N ALA A 105 -3.29 -8.42 -22.11
CA ALA A 105 -1.95 -7.89 -22.31
C ALA A 105 -1.32 -8.39 -23.62
N ARG A 106 -1.44 -9.70 -23.91
CA ARG A 106 -0.96 -10.28 -25.17
C ARG A 106 -1.64 -9.68 -26.42
N GLN A 107 -2.91 -9.28 -26.31
CA GLN A 107 -3.61 -8.62 -27.42
C GLN A 107 -3.17 -7.17 -27.62
N MET A 108 -2.66 -6.52 -26.57
CA MET A 108 -2.20 -5.13 -26.61
C MET A 108 -0.76 -4.97 -27.12
N GLY A 109 0.00 -6.07 -27.29
CA GLY A 109 1.38 -6.06 -27.79
C GLY A 109 2.38 -6.16 -26.66
#